data_AF-A0A2S3GP68-F1
#
_entry.id   AF-A0A2S3GP68-F1
#
_cell.length_a   1.000
_cell.length_b   1.000
_cell.length_c   1.000
_cell.angle_alpha   90.00
_cell.angle_beta   90.00
_cell.angle_gamma   90.00
#
_symmetry.space_group_name_H-M   'P 1'
#
loop_
_entity.id
_entity.type
_entity.pdbx_description
1 polymer ?
#
loop_
_entity_poly.entity_id
_entity_poly.type
_entity_poly.pdbx_seq_one_letter_code
_entity_poly.pdbx_strand_id
1 'polypeptide(L)'
;MSFDSDASSQGGDHRSFGQITRDRLLFEMLRSTRKNSKSTWKVLIMDKFTVKIMSYACKMADITEEGVSLVEDLYKRRQPLPSLDAIYFIQPTKENIVMFLSDMSGRSPLYKKAYVFFSSPVHKELVAQIKKDSSVLPRIGALSEMNLEYFAIDSQGFTTDHERALEELFSENAEGSHKYNACLNTMATRISTVFASMREFPRVHYRVAKTIDASTMTTLRDLVPTKLAAGVWNCLAKYKTTIPEFPQTETCELLIVDRSIDQIAPIIHEWTYDAMCHDLLCMDGNKYVHEVPSKNGSATEKKEVLLEDHDPVWLELRHAHIADASERLHDKMTHFVSKNKAAQLHQARNGGELSTRDLQKMVQALPQYSDQIDKLSLHVEIAGKLNNIIREQCLRDVGQLEQDLVFGDAGTKELINFLRTQLGVSRENKLRLLMIYAALNPEKFESDKGAKLMQLAGLSDDDMIAVNNMRCLCGPDTKKSTGGGFTLKFDVHKKKHAHRKERTGEESAWALSRFYPVLEELIEKLSKGELPKDEYNCMNDPSPSAHGLPTSSSLRTSPAHSMRSRRTGGTWARPRGSDDGYSRYGCGLFHLISEPLSDGWMAG
;
A
#
# COMPACT_ATOMS: atom_id res chain seq x y z
N MET A 1 7.92 -39.47 12.30
CA MET A 1 8.44 -39.12 10.96
C MET A 1 8.81 -37.66 11.03
N SER A 2 10.08 -37.39 10.80
CA SER A 2 10.75 -36.10 10.86
C SER A 2 10.10 -35.14 9.86
N PHE A 3 9.69 -33.96 10.31
CA PHE A 3 9.33 -32.87 9.41
C PHE A 3 10.62 -32.16 9.02
N ASP A 4 11.20 -32.61 7.92
CA ASP A 4 12.20 -31.85 7.21
C ASP A 4 11.55 -30.57 6.65
N SER A 5 12.27 -29.48 6.88
CA SER A 5 12.07 -28.17 6.32
C SER A 5 12.16 -28.19 4.80
N ASP A 6 11.01 -28.17 4.13
CA ASP A 6 10.92 -27.82 2.71
C ASP A 6 11.06 -26.30 2.57
N ALA A 7 12.31 -25.85 2.55
CA ALA A 7 12.69 -24.61 1.90
C ALA A 7 12.51 -24.84 0.39
N SER A 8 11.37 -24.39 -0.17
CA SER A 8 11.14 -24.44 -1.60
C SER A 8 12.07 -23.46 -2.31
N SER A 9 13.09 -24.02 -2.95
CA SER A 9 13.99 -23.36 -3.89
C SER A 9 13.22 -22.91 -5.15
N GLN A 10 12.77 -21.65 -5.19
CA GLN A 10 12.42 -20.93 -6.42
C GLN A 10 12.69 -19.42 -6.27
N GLY A 11 13.62 -18.89 -7.07
CA GLY A 11 13.88 -17.45 -7.24
C GLY A 11 14.66 -16.81 -6.08
N GLY A 12 15.64 -15.94 -6.37
CA GLY A 12 16.58 -15.44 -5.37
C GLY A 12 15.92 -14.87 -4.11
N ASP A 13 16.48 -15.16 -2.93
CA ASP A 13 15.94 -14.86 -1.59
C ASP A 13 15.56 -13.36 -1.40
N HIS A 14 14.38 -12.97 -1.85
CA HIS A 14 13.81 -11.65 -1.54
C HIS A 14 13.18 -11.75 -0.15
N ARG A 15 13.91 -11.27 0.87
CA ARG A 15 13.39 -11.18 2.23
C ARG A 15 12.28 -10.12 2.29
N SER A 16 11.15 -10.47 2.89
CA SER A 16 10.04 -9.53 3.07
C SER A 16 10.38 -8.41 4.06
N PHE A 17 9.66 -7.29 3.98
CA PHE A 17 9.79 -6.21 4.96
C PHE A 17 9.58 -6.70 6.39
N GLY A 18 8.60 -7.58 6.60
CA GLY A 18 8.32 -8.20 7.90
C GLY A 18 9.50 -9.04 8.41
N GLN A 19 10.08 -9.88 7.56
CA GLN A 19 11.21 -10.73 7.94
C GLN A 19 12.46 -9.90 8.27
N ILE A 20 12.79 -8.90 7.45
CA ILE A 20 13.91 -7.98 7.71
C ILE A 20 13.71 -7.28 9.06
N THR A 21 12.52 -6.73 9.30
CA THR A 21 12.18 -6.03 10.55
C THR A 21 12.35 -6.94 11.76
N ARG A 22 11.79 -8.16 11.68
CA ARG A 22 11.85 -9.19 12.72
C ARG A 22 13.30 -9.58 13.04
N ASP A 23 14.10 -9.89 12.03
CA ASP A 23 15.49 -10.31 12.22
C ASP A 23 16.32 -9.21 12.89
N ARG A 24 16.11 -7.94 12.51
CA ARG A 24 16.80 -6.80 13.13
C ARG A 24 16.37 -6.63 14.60
N LEU A 25 15.08 -6.71 14.90
CA LEU A 25 14.61 -6.61 16.29
C LEU A 25 15.13 -7.76 17.17
N LEU A 26 15.02 -9.00 16.71
CA LEU A 26 15.41 -10.16 17.52
C LEU A 26 16.94 -10.31 17.61
N PHE A 27 17.67 -10.16 16.50
CA PHE A 27 19.09 -10.49 16.46
C PHE A 27 20.02 -9.28 16.62
N GLU A 28 19.73 -8.16 15.96
CA GLU A 28 20.55 -6.94 16.05
C GLU A 28 20.31 -6.21 17.38
N MET A 29 19.05 -6.13 17.83
CA MET A 29 18.69 -5.45 19.08
C MET A 29 18.70 -6.40 20.29
N LEU A 30 17.77 -7.37 20.38
CA LEU A 30 17.61 -8.14 21.62
C LEU A 30 18.82 -9.05 21.90
N ARG A 31 19.24 -9.85 20.92
CA ARG A 31 20.34 -10.82 21.08
C ARG A 31 21.69 -10.16 21.30
N SER A 32 21.94 -8.96 20.75
CA SER A 32 23.22 -8.25 20.95
C SER A 32 23.44 -7.88 22.43
N THR A 33 22.37 -7.61 23.18
CA THR A 33 22.45 -7.32 24.62
C THR A 33 22.76 -8.55 25.48
N ARG A 34 22.59 -9.78 24.94
CA ARG A 34 22.89 -11.03 25.68
C ARG A 34 24.39 -11.23 25.86
N LYS A 35 25.20 -10.88 24.85
CA LYS A 35 26.66 -11.05 24.88
C LYS A 35 27.33 -10.25 26.01
N ASN A 36 26.74 -9.13 26.41
CA ASN A 36 27.32 -8.18 27.34
C ASN A 36 26.73 -8.23 28.77
N SER A 37 25.74 -9.11 29.01
CA SER A 37 25.03 -9.18 30.30
C SER A 37 25.21 -10.54 30.97
N LYS A 38 25.47 -10.51 32.28
CA LYS A 38 25.42 -11.70 33.16
C LYS A 38 23.98 -12.09 33.55
N SER A 39 22.99 -11.23 33.25
CA SER A 39 21.57 -11.49 33.52
C SER A 39 20.93 -12.18 32.32
N THR A 40 20.37 -13.37 32.55
CA THR A 40 19.64 -14.15 31.55
C THR A 40 18.37 -13.43 31.08
N TRP A 41 17.73 -12.69 31.98
CA TRP A 41 16.46 -12.01 31.74
C TRP A 41 16.61 -10.48 31.78
N LYS A 42 15.83 -9.79 30.94
CA LYS A 42 15.82 -8.33 30.79
C LYS A 42 14.39 -7.81 30.68
N VAL A 43 14.21 -6.53 31.01
CA VAL A 43 12.94 -5.81 30.83
C VAL A 43 13.03 -4.99 29.54
N LEU A 44 12.07 -5.16 28.64
CA LEU A 44 11.96 -4.36 27.42
C LEU A 44 11.00 -3.19 27.66
N ILE A 45 11.48 -1.98 27.44
CA ILE A 45 10.74 -0.74 27.65
C ILE A 45 10.59 -0.06 26.30
N MET A 46 9.34 0.25 25.95
CA MET A 46 8.99 0.83 24.66
C MET A 46 8.08 2.04 24.83
N ASP A 47 8.13 2.94 23.86
CA ASP A 47 7.14 4.00 23.71
C ASP A 47 5.98 3.54 22.81
N LYS A 48 4.95 4.38 22.68
CA LYS A 48 3.74 4.03 21.91
C LYS A 48 4.04 3.65 20.45
N PHE A 49 5.02 4.28 19.83
CA PHE A 49 5.35 4.05 18.43
C PHE A 49 6.15 2.76 18.23
N THR A 50 7.17 2.54 19.06
CA THR A 50 8.01 1.33 19.01
C THR A 50 7.27 0.06 19.45
N VAL A 51 6.27 0.17 20.33
CA VAL A 51 5.33 -0.93 20.61
C VAL A 51 4.63 -1.39 19.33
N LYS A 52 4.14 -0.46 18.51
CA LYS A 52 3.52 -0.79 17.22
C LYS A 52 4.52 -1.52 16.32
N ILE A 53 5.75 -1.01 16.16
CA ILE A 53 6.77 -1.67 15.32
C ILE A 53 7.00 -3.11 15.76
N MET A 54 7.17 -3.33 17.07
CA MET A 54 7.38 -4.66 17.62
C MET A 54 6.17 -5.58 17.38
N SER A 55 4.94 -5.08 17.53
CA SER A 55 3.73 -5.89 17.32
C SER A 55 3.51 -6.32 15.87
N TYR A 56 3.94 -5.52 14.89
CA TYR A 56 3.84 -5.88 13.47
C TYR A 56 4.84 -6.96 13.04
N ALA A 57 5.94 -7.17 13.78
CA ALA A 57 7.04 -8.06 13.37
C ALA A 57 7.26 -9.29 14.27
N CYS A 58 6.89 -9.20 15.56
CA CYS A 58 7.26 -10.18 16.57
C CYS A 58 6.08 -10.59 17.45
N LYS A 59 5.94 -11.90 17.71
CA LYS A 59 5.03 -12.45 18.71
C LYS A 59 5.71 -12.41 20.08
N MET A 60 4.91 -12.48 21.16
CA MET A 60 5.44 -12.51 22.53
C MET A 60 6.37 -13.71 22.79
N ALA A 61 6.12 -14.85 22.14
CA ALA A 61 6.98 -16.02 22.22
C ALA A 61 8.41 -15.69 21.74
N ASP A 62 8.52 -15.05 20.58
CA ASP A 62 9.81 -14.68 19.97
C ASP A 62 10.63 -13.75 20.85
N ILE A 63 9.96 -12.76 21.45
CA ILE A 63 10.58 -11.78 22.35
C ILE A 63 11.08 -12.47 23.63
N THR A 64 10.30 -13.42 24.15
CA THR A 64 10.64 -14.17 25.37
C THR A 64 11.82 -15.12 25.13
N GLU A 65 11.88 -15.77 23.97
CA GLU A 65 12.99 -16.66 23.57
C GLU A 65 14.33 -15.91 23.48
N GLU A 66 14.30 -14.60 23.15
CA GLU A 66 15.48 -13.73 23.16
C GLU A 66 15.85 -13.17 24.55
N GLY A 67 15.22 -13.66 25.62
CA GLY A 67 15.61 -13.36 27.01
C GLY A 67 14.97 -12.09 27.58
N VAL A 68 13.84 -11.66 27.04
CA VAL A 68 13.00 -10.61 27.63
C VAL A 68 11.94 -11.27 28.51
N SER A 69 11.88 -10.89 29.79
CA SER A 69 10.89 -11.45 30.73
C SER A 69 9.63 -10.59 30.85
N LEU A 70 9.75 -9.30 30.56
CA LEU A 70 8.68 -8.33 30.77
C LEU A 70 8.76 -7.23 29.72
N VAL A 71 7.60 -6.85 29.19
CA VAL A 71 7.44 -5.71 28.27
C VAL A 71 6.66 -4.62 28.98
N GLU A 72 7.21 -3.42 29.03
CA GLU A 72 6.70 -2.29 29.79
C GLU A 72 6.58 -1.02 28.93
N ASP A 73 5.60 -0.18 29.27
CA ASP A 73 5.35 1.11 28.62
C ASP A 73 6.16 2.22 29.33
N LEU A 74 6.94 2.98 28.55
CA LEU A 74 7.78 4.07 29.04
C LEU A 74 6.99 5.11 29.86
N TYR A 75 5.74 5.40 29.48
CA TYR A 75 4.93 6.43 30.12
C TYR A 75 4.16 5.95 31.35
N LYS A 76 4.15 4.64 31.61
CA LYS A 76 3.49 4.07 32.80
C LYS A 76 4.45 4.02 33.98
N ARG A 77 3.86 4.10 35.19
CA ARG A 77 4.61 3.87 36.43
C ARG A 77 4.97 2.39 36.53
N ARG A 78 6.27 2.11 36.62
CA ARG A 78 6.84 0.77 36.62
C ARG A 78 7.42 0.43 37.99
N GLN A 79 7.44 -0.85 38.34
CA GLN A 79 8.04 -1.30 39.59
C GLN A 79 9.58 -1.27 39.48
N PRO A 80 10.31 -0.79 40.50
CA PRO A 80 11.77 -0.84 40.49
C PRO A 80 12.29 -2.28 40.52
N LEU A 81 13.08 -2.66 39.51
CA LEU A 81 13.71 -3.96 39.35
C LEU A 81 15.24 -3.79 39.22
N PRO A 82 15.94 -3.31 40.28
CA PRO A 82 17.35 -2.90 40.21
C PRO A 82 18.33 -4.07 40.01
N SER A 83 17.86 -5.32 40.05
CA SER A 83 18.65 -6.52 39.74
C SER A 83 18.68 -6.84 38.24
N LEU A 84 17.70 -6.37 37.47
CA LEU A 84 17.55 -6.65 36.05
C LEU A 84 18.15 -5.53 35.19
N ASP A 85 18.63 -5.91 34.01
CA ASP A 85 18.99 -4.95 32.97
C ASP A 85 17.74 -4.60 32.14
N ALA A 86 17.70 -3.37 31.63
CA ALA A 86 16.62 -2.87 30.79
C ALA A 86 17.08 -2.59 29.37
N ILE A 87 16.24 -2.91 28.39
CA ILE A 87 16.38 -2.55 26.99
C ILE A 87 15.35 -1.47 26.70
N TYR A 88 15.80 -0.30 26.28
CA TYR A 88 14.93 0.79 25.83
C TYR A 88 14.93 0.78 24.31
N PHE A 89 13.79 0.50 23.69
CA PHE A 89 13.57 0.74 22.27
C PHE A 89 12.58 1.89 22.15
N ILE A 90 13.06 3.09 21.80
CA ILE A 90 12.30 4.35 21.93
C ILE A 90 12.59 5.31 20.79
N GLN A 91 11.65 6.22 20.48
CA GLN A 91 11.92 7.33 19.58
C GLN A 91 12.89 8.35 20.21
N PRO A 92 13.76 8.99 19.42
CA PRO A 92 14.67 10.02 19.90
C PRO A 92 13.96 11.38 20.12
N THR A 93 12.99 11.41 21.03
CA THR A 93 12.27 12.63 21.41
C THR A 93 12.77 13.18 22.75
N LYS A 94 12.54 14.47 23.00
CA LYS A 94 12.93 15.11 24.27
C LYS A 94 12.20 14.47 25.45
N GLU A 95 10.91 14.18 25.28
CA GLU A 95 10.07 13.55 26.29
C GLU A 95 10.59 12.16 26.65
N ASN A 96 10.89 11.33 25.65
CA ASN A 96 11.38 9.97 25.88
C ASN A 96 12.73 9.95 26.61
N ILE A 97 13.63 10.86 26.24
CA ILE A 97 14.93 10.97 26.88
C ILE A 97 14.81 11.45 28.33
N VAL A 98 13.91 12.40 28.62
CA VAL A 98 13.64 12.83 30.00
C VAL A 98 13.12 11.66 30.85
N MET A 99 12.19 10.87 30.31
CA MET A 99 11.67 9.68 31.01
C MET A 99 12.78 8.64 31.26
N PHE A 100 13.57 8.34 30.23
CA PHE A 100 14.73 7.45 30.34
C PHE A 100 15.74 7.90 31.39
N LEU A 101 16.12 9.18 31.38
CA LEU A 101 17.05 9.73 32.37
C LEU A 101 16.45 9.67 33.77
N SER A 102 15.16 9.96 33.92
CA SER A 102 14.46 9.85 35.21
C SER A 102 14.51 8.42 35.77
N ASP A 103 14.29 7.39 34.94
CA ASP A 103 14.33 5.99 35.38
C ASP A 103 15.72 5.56 35.90
N MET A 104 16.76 6.08 35.26
CA MET A 104 18.14 5.65 35.49
C MET A 104 18.92 6.57 36.43
N SER A 105 18.38 7.73 36.78
CA SER A 105 19.02 8.70 37.66
C SER A 105 18.96 8.29 39.14
N GLY A 106 19.74 8.98 39.99
CA GLY A 106 19.64 8.85 41.44
C GLY A 106 20.31 7.61 42.05
N ARG A 107 20.20 7.47 43.38
CA ARG A 107 20.85 6.41 44.17
C ARG A 107 20.20 5.04 43.97
N SER A 108 18.90 5.00 43.75
CA SER A 108 18.10 3.79 43.52
C SER A 108 17.43 3.86 42.14
N PRO A 109 18.15 3.51 41.06
CA PRO A 109 17.55 3.44 39.73
C PRO A 109 16.50 2.34 39.66
N LEU A 110 15.62 2.44 38.66
CA LEU A 110 14.65 1.37 38.38
C LEU A 110 15.34 0.10 37.89
N TYR A 111 16.47 0.21 37.18
CA TYR A 111 17.17 -0.91 36.57
C TYR A 111 18.68 -0.83 36.78
N LYS A 112 19.37 -1.97 36.64
CA LYS A 112 20.82 -2.09 36.85
C LYS A 112 21.65 -1.40 35.78
N LYS A 113 21.35 -1.72 34.52
CA LYS A 113 21.96 -1.16 33.31
C LYS A 113 20.88 -0.92 32.25
N ALA A 114 21.11 0.07 31.40
CA ALA A 114 20.24 0.39 30.27
C ALA A 114 20.95 0.17 28.93
N TYR A 115 20.33 -0.58 28.03
CA TYR A 115 20.70 -0.69 26.63
C TYR A 115 19.71 0.12 25.81
N VAL A 116 20.14 1.25 25.25
CA VAL A 116 19.27 2.20 24.57
C VAL A 116 19.41 2.05 23.06
N PHE A 117 18.29 1.77 22.41
CA PHE A 117 18.15 1.64 20.97
C PHE A 117 17.14 2.68 20.50
N PHE A 118 17.61 3.65 19.73
CA PHE A 118 16.73 4.65 19.15
C PHE A 118 16.14 4.16 17.82
N SER A 119 14.86 4.39 17.59
CA SER A 119 14.18 3.98 16.35
C SER A 119 14.66 4.74 15.12
N SER A 120 15.09 6.00 15.25
CA SER A 120 15.59 6.86 14.16
C SER A 120 16.90 7.56 14.55
N PRO A 121 17.60 8.23 13.59
CA PRO A 121 18.83 8.95 13.88
C PRO A 121 18.67 10.00 14.98
N VAL A 122 19.61 10.06 15.92
CA VAL A 122 19.52 10.93 17.09
C VAL A 122 20.19 12.28 16.83
N HIS A 123 19.48 13.37 17.11
CA HIS A 123 20.06 14.70 17.04
C HIS A 123 21.18 14.89 18.08
N LYS A 124 22.27 15.57 17.68
CA LYS A 124 23.45 15.82 18.55
C LYS A 124 23.09 16.52 19.87
N GLU A 125 22.06 17.36 19.88
CA GLU A 125 21.56 18.05 21.07
C GLU A 125 21.04 17.08 22.13
N LEU A 126 20.30 16.05 21.70
CA LEU A 126 19.74 15.02 22.57
C LEU A 126 20.83 14.13 23.15
N VAL A 127 21.82 13.77 22.33
CA VAL A 127 23.03 13.07 22.82
C VAL A 127 23.79 13.91 23.84
N ALA A 128 23.91 15.23 23.61
CA ALA A 128 24.54 16.14 24.55
C ALA A 128 23.76 16.22 25.87
N GLN A 129 22.42 16.14 25.84
CA GLN A 129 21.59 16.09 27.04
C GLN A 129 21.87 14.82 27.86
N ILE A 130 21.94 13.65 27.22
CA ILE A 130 22.28 12.39 27.91
C ILE A 130 23.69 12.48 28.53
N LYS A 131 24.65 13.09 27.82
CA LYS A 131 26.02 13.29 28.31
C LYS A 131 26.12 14.23 29.51
N LYS A 132 25.15 15.12 29.73
CA LYS A 132 25.15 16.04 30.89
C LYS A 132 24.87 15.31 32.21
N ASP A 133 24.17 14.18 32.19
CA ASP A 133 23.85 13.41 33.39
C ASP A 133 24.94 12.38 33.72
N SER A 134 25.88 12.80 34.56
CA SER A 134 27.00 11.95 35.01
C SER A 134 26.58 10.75 35.86
N SER A 135 25.36 10.76 36.42
CA SER A 135 24.85 9.65 37.24
C SER A 135 24.36 8.47 36.37
N VAL A 136 23.85 8.78 35.17
CA VAL A 136 23.30 7.79 34.24
C VAL A 136 24.38 7.18 33.34
N LEU A 137 25.39 7.96 32.94
CA LEU A 137 26.44 7.50 32.00
C LEU A 137 27.08 6.14 32.35
N PRO A 138 27.48 5.84 33.60
CA PRO A 138 28.07 4.55 33.94
C PRO A 138 27.10 3.36 33.84
N ARG A 139 25.79 3.65 33.78
CA ARG A 139 24.71 2.65 33.71
C ARG A 139 24.29 2.34 32.28
N ILE A 140 24.74 3.12 31.28
CA ILE A 140 24.45 2.87 29.86
C ILE A 140 25.37 1.75 29.36
N GLY A 141 24.78 0.60 29.01
CA GLY A 141 25.49 -0.55 28.46
C GLY A 141 25.67 -0.50 26.94
N ALA A 142 24.72 0.11 26.23
CA ALA A 142 24.81 0.40 24.80
C ALA A 142 23.93 1.60 24.46
N LEU A 143 24.33 2.34 23.43
CA LEU A 143 23.53 3.42 22.84
C LEU A 143 23.68 3.30 21.31
N SER A 144 22.62 2.88 20.63
CA SER A 144 22.65 2.56 19.20
C SER A 144 21.40 3.10 18.49
N GLU A 145 21.53 3.27 17.18
CA GLU A 145 20.43 3.67 16.29
C GLU A 145 19.99 2.46 15.47
N MET A 146 18.71 2.11 15.56
CA MET A 146 18.13 1.02 14.78
C MET A 146 17.73 1.48 13.38
N ASN A 147 17.39 2.75 13.16
CA ASN A 147 16.88 3.21 11.86
C ASN A 147 15.76 2.29 11.34
N LEU A 148 14.69 2.20 12.13
CA LEU A 148 13.52 1.34 11.93
C LEU A 148 12.28 2.12 12.36
N GLU A 149 11.72 2.94 11.47
CA GLU A 149 10.47 3.70 11.69
C GLU A 149 9.47 3.49 10.56
N TYR A 150 9.15 2.23 10.29
CA TYR A 150 8.08 1.82 9.39
C TYR A 150 7.40 0.57 9.95
N PHE A 151 6.19 0.29 9.46
CA PHE A 151 5.44 -0.91 9.76
C PHE A 151 5.29 -1.74 8.50
N ALA A 152 5.75 -2.99 8.52
CA ALA A 152 5.47 -3.94 7.46
C ALA A 152 4.00 -4.38 7.57
N ILE A 153 3.20 -4.07 6.56
CA ILE A 153 1.77 -4.44 6.53
C ILE A 153 1.59 -5.81 5.88
N ASP A 154 2.37 -6.08 4.84
CA ASP A 154 2.46 -7.38 4.19
C ASP A 154 3.89 -7.65 3.71
N SER A 155 4.07 -8.74 2.95
CA SER A 155 5.38 -9.12 2.41
C SER A 155 6.08 -8.05 1.56
N GLN A 156 5.35 -7.17 0.87
CA GLN A 156 5.85 -6.19 -0.11
C GLN A 156 5.43 -4.73 0.18
N GLY A 157 4.69 -4.49 1.26
CA GLY A 157 4.06 -3.22 1.59
C GLY A 157 4.42 -2.77 2.99
N PHE A 158 4.66 -1.46 3.13
CA PHE A 158 4.92 -0.83 4.42
C PHE A 158 4.19 0.51 4.54
N THR A 159 4.00 0.95 5.78
CA THR A 159 3.49 2.29 6.10
C THR A 159 4.41 2.99 7.09
N THR A 160 4.33 4.33 7.15
CA THR A 160 5.19 5.14 8.04
C THR A 160 4.40 5.93 9.09
N ASP A 161 3.11 5.62 9.32
CA ASP A 161 2.24 6.23 10.35
C ASP A 161 2.16 7.77 10.33
N HIS A 162 1.75 8.33 9.20
CA HIS A 162 1.52 9.77 9.06
C HIS A 162 0.07 10.06 8.67
N GLU A 163 -0.87 9.67 9.52
CA GLU A 163 -2.32 9.76 9.26
C GLU A 163 -2.78 11.17 8.83
N ARG A 164 -2.16 12.22 9.39
CA ARG A 164 -2.51 13.62 9.09
C ARG A 164 -1.71 14.24 7.94
N ALA A 165 -0.84 13.49 7.26
CA ALA A 165 0.00 14.03 6.20
C ALA A 165 -0.81 14.69 5.07
N LEU A 166 -1.97 14.13 4.71
CA LEU A 166 -2.83 14.69 3.66
C LEU A 166 -3.32 16.10 4.07
N GLU A 167 -3.79 16.25 5.31
CA GLU A 167 -4.25 17.53 5.86
C GLU A 167 -3.09 18.53 6.00
N GLU A 168 -1.95 18.09 6.54
CA GLU A 168 -0.79 18.93 6.81
C GLU A 168 -0.05 19.40 5.56
N LEU A 169 -0.14 18.65 4.45
CA LEU A 169 0.56 18.97 3.20
C LEU A 169 -0.33 19.60 2.13
N PHE A 170 -1.63 19.28 2.11
CA PHE A 170 -2.54 19.69 1.02
C PHE A 170 -3.70 20.61 1.46
N SER A 171 -3.78 21.04 2.72
CA SER A 171 -4.77 22.06 3.13
C SER A 171 -4.42 23.47 2.63
N GLU A 172 -5.42 24.35 2.50
CA GLU A 172 -5.25 25.75 2.02
C GLU A 172 -4.35 26.60 2.91
N ASN A 173 -4.23 26.24 4.19
CA ASN A 173 -3.40 26.94 5.17
C ASN A 173 -2.10 26.21 5.52
N ALA A 174 -1.77 25.11 4.82
CA ALA A 174 -0.56 24.32 5.08
C ALA A 174 0.74 25.07 4.73
N GLU A 175 0.65 25.99 3.77
CA GLU A 175 1.75 26.63 3.09
C GLU A 175 2.71 27.39 4.03
N GLY A 176 3.98 26.98 4.05
CA GLY A 176 5.04 27.65 4.82
C GLY A 176 4.97 27.46 6.34
N SER A 177 4.03 26.64 6.85
CA SER A 177 3.91 26.40 8.28
C SER A 177 5.10 25.57 8.83
N HIS A 178 5.42 25.75 10.11
CA HIS A 178 6.38 24.87 10.80
C HIS A 178 5.92 23.40 10.76
N LYS A 179 4.59 23.16 10.80
CA LYS A 179 3.99 21.82 10.72
C LYS A 179 4.27 21.15 9.38
N TYR A 180 4.12 21.86 8.27
CA TYR A 180 4.42 21.35 6.93
C TYR A 180 5.87 20.85 6.81
N ASN A 181 6.84 21.67 7.23
CA ASN A 181 8.26 21.28 7.16
C ASN A 181 8.59 20.15 8.14
N ALA A 182 8.00 20.15 9.34
CA ALA A 182 8.17 19.06 10.31
C ALA A 182 7.60 17.74 9.77
N CYS A 183 6.43 17.77 9.12
CA CYS A 183 5.80 16.62 8.48
C CYS A 183 6.71 16.03 7.39
N LEU A 184 7.16 16.86 6.44
CA LEU A 184 8.08 16.42 5.37
C LEU A 184 9.39 15.83 5.90
N ASN A 185 10.00 16.46 6.92
CA ASN A 185 11.23 15.96 7.52
C ASN A 185 11.02 14.61 8.22
N THR A 186 9.88 14.44 8.90
CA THR A 186 9.52 13.18 9.55
C THR A 186 9.31 12.08 8.50
N MET A 187 8.52 12.36 7.46
CA MET A 187 8.30 11.43 6.33
C MET A 187 9.63 11.04 5.67
N ALA A 188 10.47 12.01 5.34
CA ALA A 188 11.78 11.74 4.74
C ALA A 188 12.66 10.85 5.61
N THR A 189 12.70 11.12 6.91
CA THR A 189 13.47 10.32 7.88
C THR A 189 12.94 8.89 7.92
N ARG A 190 11.62 8.71 8.10
CA ARG A 190 10.99 7.39 8.19
C ARG A 190 11.14 6.58 6.90
N ILE A 191 10.89 7.18 5.73
CA ILE A 191 11.13 6.51 4.43
C ILE A 191 12.60 6.07 4.32
N SER A 192 13.55 6.92 4.74
CA SER A 192 14.97 6.56 4.69
C SER A 192 15.30 5.37 5.61
N THR A 193 14.61 5.22 6.76
CA THR A 193 14.82 4.06 7.65
C THR A 193 14.50 2.71 7.00
N VAL A 194 13.60 2.69 6.00
CA VAL A 194 13.30 1.49 5.21
C VAL A 194 14.55 1.02 4.47
N PHE A 195 15.18 1.92 3.72
CA PHE A 195 16.41 1.64 2.98
C PHE A 195 17.60 1.32 3.89
N ALA A 196 17.68 1.97 5.06
CA ALA A 196 18.65 1.61 6.09
C ALA A 196 18.48 0.15 6.56
N SER A 197 17.24 -0.30 6.71
CA SER A 197 16.89 -1.65 7.15
C SER A 197 17.13 -2.71 6.09
N MET A 198 16.77 -2.42 4.84
CA MET A 198 16.99 -3.31 3.70
C MET A 198 18.46 -3.37 3.26
N ARG A 199 19.29 -2.40 3.69
CA ARG A 199 20.65 -2.19 3.19
C ARG A 199 20.67 -1.94 1.68
N GLU A 200 19.76 -1.08 1.22
CA GLU A 200 19.63 -0.69 -0.18
C GLU A 200 19.86 0.82 -0.35
N PHE A 201 20.46 1.22 -1.48
CA PHE A 201 20.65 2.61 -1.86
C PHE A 201 19.89 2.90 -3.17
N PRO A 202 18.76 3.62 -3.15
CA PRO A 202 17.92 3.80 -4.33
C PRO A 202 18.40 4.92 -5.28
N ARG A 203 18.02 4.79 -6.56
CA ARG A 203 17.84 5.92 -7.48
C ARG A 203 16.51 6.62 -7.17
N VAL A 204 16.57 7.87 -6.73
CA VAL A 204 15.39 8.58 -6.23
C VAL A 204 14.74 9.39 -7.36
N HIS A 205 13.72 8.79 -7.97
CA HIS A 205 12.83 9.40 -8.94
C HIS A 205 11.68 10.13 -8.24
N TYR A 206 11.26 11.27 -8.78
CA TYR A 206 10.15 12.03 -8.22
C TYR A 206 9.38 12.78 -9.30
N ARG A 207 8.08 12.97 -9.06
CA ARG A 207 7.22 13.77 -9.92
C ARG A 207 7.60 15.25 -9.84
N VAL A 208 7.80 15.87 -11.00
CA VAL A 208 8.09 17.31 -11.13
C VAL A 208 6.77 18.09 -11.12
N ALA A 209 6.79 19.26 -10.48
CA ALA A 209 5.66 20.18 -10.54
C ALA A 209 5.40 20.61 -11.99
N LYS A 210 4.15 20.49 -12.45
CA LYS A 210 3.76 20.91 -13.81
C LYS A 210 3.78 22.44 -13.91
N THR A 211 4.84 23.02 -14.46
CA THR A 211 4.86 24.44 -14.86
C THR A 211 4.24 24.56 -16.25
N ILE A 212 2.94 24.87 -16.30
CA ILE A 212 2.19 24.97 -17.58
C ILE A 212 2.57 26.24 -18.34
N ASP A 213 2.91 27.33 -17.65
CA ASP A 213 3.43 28.59 -18.22
C ASP A 213 4.21 29.42 -17.16
N ALA A 214 4.86 30.51 -17.57
CA ALA A 214 5.57 31.43 -16.66
C ALA A 214 4.64 32.26 -15.75
N SER A 215 3.32 32.16 -15.93
CA SER A 215 2.29 32.89 -15.18
C SER A 215 1.54 32.05 -14.14
N THR A 216 1.63 30.72 -14.22
CA THR A 216 0.99 29.79 -13.29
C THR A 216 1.92 29.61 -12.10
N MET A 217 1.52 30.18 -10.97
CA MET A 217 2.25 30.03 -9.70
C MET A 217 2.32 28.54 -9.35
N THR A 218 3.53 27.97 -9.34
CA THR A 218 3.77 26.66 -8.73
C THR A 218 3.41 26.73 -7.26
N THR A 219 2.41 25.95 -6.83
CA THR A 219 2.01 25.95 -5.43
C THR A 219 3.01 25.15 -4.60
N LEU A 220 3.05 25.39 -3.29
CA LEU A 220 3.93 24.59 -2.41
C LEU A 220 3.52 23.12 -2.36
N ARG A 221 2.27 22.80 -2.74
CA ARG A 221 1.73 21.44 -2.84
C ARG A 221 2.36 20.69 -4.01
N ASP A 222 2.50 21.34 -5.17
CA ASP A 222 3.14 20.74 -6.34
C ASP A 222 4.62 20.39 -6.08
N LEU A 223 5.25 21.07 -5.13
CA LEU A 223 6.63 20.83 -4.72
C LEU A 223 6.79 19.74 -3.65
N VAL A 224 5.69 19.16 -3.13
CA VAL A 224 5.74 18.12 -2.08
C VAL A 224 6.61 16.93 -2.52
N PRO A 225 6.41 16.30 -3.70
CA PRO A 225 7.26 15.18 -4.13
C PRO A 225 8.74 15.57 -4.25
N THR A 226 9.02 16.77 -4.77
CA THR A 226 10.39 17.28 -4.95
C THR A 226 11.09 17.50 -3.60
N LYS A 227 10.41 18.15 -2.65
CA LYS A 227 10.97 18.39 -1.31
C LYS A 227 11.15 17.09 -0.53
N LEU A 228 10.19 16.18 -0.62
CA LEU A 228 10.28 14.86 0.02
C LEU A 228 11.45 14.06 -0.55
N ALA A 229 11.61 14.03 -1.87
CA ALA A 229 12.74 13.38 -2.54
C ALA A 229 14.08 13.95 -2.10
N ALA A 230 14.19 15.28 -1.97
CA ALA A 230 15.41 15.93 -1.50
C ALA A 230 15.70 15.57 -0.04
N GLY A 231 14.67 15.53 0.81
CA GLY A 231 14.78 15.08 2.20
C GLY A 231 15.28 13.63 2.32
N VAL A 232 14.67 12.71 1.56
CA VAL A 232 15.05 11.29 1.52
C VAL A 232 16.49 11.14 1.02
N TRP A 233 16.84 11.79 -0.09
CA TRP A 233 18.19 11.77 -0.65
C TRP A 233 19.24 12.25 0.37
N ASN A 234 18.97 13.36 1.07
CA ASN A 234 19.88 13.90 2.09
C ASN A 234 20.11 12.93 3.25
N CYS A 235 19.09 12.15 3.64
CA CYS A 235 19.24 11.11 4.67
C CYS A 235 20.04 9.91 4.14
N LEU A 236 19.72 9.41 2.95
CA LEU A 236 20.43 8.29 2.31
C LEU A 236 21.92 8.61 2.06
N ALA A 237 22.23 9.83 1.63
CA ALA A 237 23.60 10.29 1.44
C ALA A 237 24.41 10.25 2.75
N LYS A 238 23.79 10.55 3.89
CA LYS A 238 24.44 10.42 5.21
C LYS A 238 24.69 8.95 5.55
N TYR A 239 23.74 8.06 5.25
CA TYR A 239 23.87 6.62 5.54
C TYR A 239 25.07 5.96 4.89
N LYS A 240 25.50 6.42 3.70
CA LYS A 240 26.77 5.98 3.08
C LYS A 240 27.99 6.10 3.99
N THR A 241 27.96 7.03 4.94
CA THR A 241 29.06 7.29 5.87
C THR A 241 28.77 6.84 7.31
N THR A 242 27.49 6.79 7.71
CA THR A 242 27.10 6.51 9.11
C THR A 242 26.74 5.06 9.36
N ILE A 243 26.25 4.34 8.35
CA ILE A 243 25.84 2.93 8.48
C ILE A 243 26.97 2.03 7.94
N PRO A 244 27.49 1.08 8.74
CA PRO A 244 28.49 0.12 8.26
C PRO A 244 27.95 -0.71 7.09
N GLU A 245 28.80 -0.93 6.08
CA GLU A 245 28.48 -1.77 4.91
C GLU A 245 27.26 -1.30 4.09
N PHE A 246 26.87 -0.02 4.22
CA PHE A 246 25.81 0.54 3.39
C PHE A 246 26.27 0.71 1.92
N PRO A 247 25.44 0.37 0.92
CA PRO A 247 25.83 0.44 -0.48
C PRO A 247 26.28 1.84 -0.92
N GLN A 248 27.36 1.89 -1.69
CA GLN A 248 27.91 3.14 -2.21
C GLN A 248 27.36 3.50 -3.59
N THR A 249 26.94 2.49 -4.35
CA THR A 249 26.28 2.59 -5.65
C THR A 249 24.82 2.24 -5.54
N GLU A 250 24.02 2.63 -6.52
CA GLU A 250 22.59 2.37 -6.53
C GLU A 250 22.27 0.88 -6.67
N THR A 251 21.32 0.41 -5.86
CA THR A 251 20.91 -1.00 -5.79
C THR A 251 19.44 -1.21 -6.17
N CYS A 252 18.62 -0.16 -6.10
CA CYS A 252 17.19 -0.23 -6.40
C CYS A 252 16.65 1.11 -6.92
N GLU A 253 15.36 1.14 -7.24
CA GLU A 253 14.64 2.32 -7.74
C GLU A 253 13.62 2.78 -6.68
N LEU A 254 13.56 4.09 -6.41
CA LEU A 254 12.53 4.71 -5.56
C LEU A 254 11.77 5.75 -6.38
N LEU A 255 10.47 5.58 -6.53
CA LEU A 255 9.59 6.56 -7.17
C LEU A 255 8.70 7.27 -6.14
N ILE A 256 8.84 8.58 -6.02
CA ILE A 256 8.05 9.44 -5.14
C ILE A 256 6.97 10.16 -5.95
N VAL A 257 5.71 9.89 -5.59
CA VAL A 257 4.50 10.47 -6.18
C VAL A 257 3.59 11.03 -5.09
N ASP A 258 2.68 11.92 -5.48
CA ASP A 258 1.59 12.39 -4.62
C ASP A 258 0.23 11.88 -5.13
N ARG A 259 -0.84 12.15 -4.38
CA ARG A 259 -2.18 11.65 -4.71
C ARG A 259 -2.76 12.25 -5.99
N SER A 260 -2.17 13.31 -6.52
CA SER A 260 -2.66 13.95 -7.74
C SER A 260 -2.49 13.10 -9.00
N ILE A 261 -1.63 12.07 -8.97
CA ILE A 261 -1.46 11.16 -10.11
C ILE A 261 -2.73 10.35 -10.38
N ASP A 262 -3.51 10.06 -9.34
CA ASP A 262 -4.68 9.20 -9.42
C ASP A 262 -5.64 9.43 -8.24
N GLN A 263 -6.65 10.26 -8.48
CA GLN A 263 -7.70 10.54 -7.49
C GLN A 263 -8.81 9.49 -7.46
N ILE A 264 -8.89 8.63 -8.49
CA ILE A 264 -9.99 7.67 -8.67
C ILE A 264 -9.67 6.35 -7.98
N ALA A 265 -8.42 5.88 -8.06
CA ALA A 265 -7.97 4.64 -7.42
C ALA A 265 -8.32 4.48 -5.92
N PRO A 266 -8.27 5.49 -5.04
CA PRO A 266 -8.70 5.33 -3.63
C PRO A 266 -10.22 5.19 -3.45
N ILE A 267 -11.03 5.56 -4.45
CA ILE A 267 -12.47 5.79 -4.29
C ILE A 267 -13.29 4.77 -5.07
N ILE A 268 -12.81 4.29 -6.21
CA ILE A 268 -13.50 3.28 -7.00
C ILE A 268 -13.59 1.95 -6.25
N HIS A 269 -14.70 1.22 -6.37
CA HIS A 269 -14.80 -0.12 -5.79
C HIS A 269 -13.85 -1.07 -6.52
N GLU A 270 -13.00 -1.74 -5.75
CA GLU A 270 -12.08 -2.76 -6.23
C GLU A 270 -12.63 -4.16 -5.86
N TRP A 271 -12.58 -5.10 -6.80
CA TRP A 271 -13.28 -6.39 -6.70
C TRP A 271 -12.37 -7.56 -6.32
N THR A 272 -11.14 -7.28 -5.92
CA THR A 272 -10.25 -8.27 -5.30
C THR A 272 -10.67 -8.56 -3.85
N TYR A 273 -10.40 -9.77 -3.38
CA TYR A 273 -10.85 -10.23 -2.06
C TYR A 273 -10.35 -9.35 -0.90
N ASP A 274 -9.06 -9.00 -0.91
CA ASP A 274 -8.42 -8.13 0.09
C ASP A 274 -9.03 -6.72 0.12
N ALA A 275 -9.14 -6.10 -1.06
CA ALA A 275 -9.70 -4.76 -1.18
C ALA A 275 -11.17 -4.72 -0.75
N MET A 276 -11.99 -5.71 -1.15
CA MET A 276 -13.38 -5.83 -0.71
C MET A 276 -13.50 -6.05 0.80
N CYS A 277 -12.60 -6.81 1.41
CA CYS A 277 -12.56 -6.96 2.86
C CYS A 277 -12.33 -5.61 3.55
N HIS A 278 -11.31 -4.85 3.13
CA HIS A 278 -11.02 -3.54 3.73
C HIS A 278 -12.09 -2.47 3.45
N ASP A 279 -12.76 -2.55 2.30
CA ASP A 279 -13.79 -1.59 1.90
C ASP A 279 -15.14 -1.86 2.60
N LEU A 280 -15.59 -3.12 2.61
CA LEU A 280 -16.93 -3.49 3.05
C LEU A 280 -17.00 -3.97 4.50
N LEU A 281 -15.87 -4.34 5.11
CA LEU A 281 -15.81 -4.81 6.49
C LEU A 281 -15.16 -3.74 7.37
N CYS A 282 -15.67 -3.58 8.59
CA CYS A 282 -15.05 -2.70 9.59
C CYS A 282 -13.75 -3.33 10.12
N MET A 283 -12.66 -3.17 9.38
CA MET A 283 -11.33 -3.64 9.75
C MET A 283 -10.50 -2.50 10.38
N ASP A 284 -9.67 -2.84 11.37
CA ASP A 284 -8.68 -1.94 11.97
C ASP A 284 -7.28 -2.45 11.60
N GLY A 285 -6.70 -1.91 10.54
CA GLY A 285 -5.57 -2.55 9.86
C GLY A 285 -5.97 -3.97 9.42
N ASN A 286 -5.17 -4.98 9.77
CA ASN A 286 -5.42 -6.38 9.44
C ASN A 286 -6.38 -7.08 10.42
N LYS A 287 -6.90 -6.35 11.40
CA LYS A 287 -7.79 -6.91 12.44
C LYS A 287 -9.23 -6.86 12.00
N TYR A 288 -9.86 -8.03 11.97
CA TYR A 288 -11.28 -8.21 11.73
C TYR A 288 -11.98 -8.70 13.01
N VAL A 289 -13.09 -8.05 13.37
CA VAL A 289 -13.92 -8.45 14.52
C VAL A 289 -15.16 -9.17 14.00
N HIS A 290 -15.20 -10.49 14.21
CA HIS A 290 -16.30 -11.36 13.81
C HIS A 290 -17.27 -11.55 14.99
N GLU A 291 -18.58 -11.48 14.73
CA GLU A 291 -19.62 -11.78 15.73
C GLU A 291 -20.09 -13.23 15.63
N VAL A 292 -19.65 -14.07 16.58
CA VAL A 292 -19.99 -15.50 16.63
C VAL A 292 -21.17 -15.69 17.59
N PRO A 293 -22.18 -16.54 17.29
CA PRO A 293 -23.20 -16.88 18.26
C PRO A 293 -22.58 -17.55 19.51
N SER A 294 -22.81 -16.99 20.70
CA SER A 294 -22.27 -17.55 21.95
C SER A 294 -22.84 -18.95 22.21
N LYS A 295 -21.98 -19.83 22.75
CA LYS A 295 -22.34 -21.19 23.19
C LYS A 295 -23.50 -21.22 24.20
N ASN A 296 -23.77 -20.11 24.89
CA ASN A 296 -24.80 -19.98 25.92
C ASN A 296 -26.09 -19.26 25.46
N GLY A 297 -26.23 -18.96 24.16
CA GLY A 297 -27.51 -18.61 23.54
C GLY A 297 -28.09 -17.21 23.80
N SER A 298 -27.44 -16.34 24.59
CA SER A 298 -28.01 -15.02 24.95
C SER A 298 -27.23 -13.80 24.43
N ALA A 299 -26.07 -13.96 23.79
CA ALA A 299 -25.30 -12.84 23.21
C ALA A 299 -24.43 -13.29 22.01
N THR A 300 -24.14 -12.36 21.09
CA THR A 300 -23.06 -12.52 20.11
C THR A 300 -21.72 -12.28 20.79
N GLU A 301 -20.77 -13.19 20.63
CA GLU A 301 -19.40 -13.07 21.10
C GLU A 301 -18.54 -12.43 20.00
N LYS A 302 -17.84 -11.35 20.34
CA LYS A 302 -16.91 -10.69 19.42
C LYS A 302 -15.57 -11.43 19.46
N LYS A 303 -15.26 -12.15 18.38
CA LYS A 303 -13.98 -12.82 18.17
C LYS A 303 -13.10 -11.94 17.29
N GLU A 304 -11.93 -11.60 17.79
CA GLU A 304 -10.92 -10.85 17.02
C GLU A 304 -10.04 -11.83 16.23
N VAL A 305 -9.85 -11.55 14.94
CA VAL A 305 -9.03 -12.36 14.04
C VAL A 305 -8.11 -11.44 13.24
N LEU A 306 -6.90 -11.90 12.98
CA LEU A 306 -5.90 -11.19 12.18
C LEU A 306 -5.79 -11.88 10.81
N LEU A 307 -5.98 -11.11 9.74
CA LEU A 307 -5.80 -11.57 8.36
C LEU A 307 -4.37 -11.23 7.91
N GLU A 308 -3.48 -12.22 7.94
CA GLU A 308 -2.04 -12.03 7.74
C GLU A 308 -1.45 -13.08 6.78
N ASP A 309 -0.23 -12.84 6.31
CA ASP A 309 0.50 -13.73 5.40
C ASP A 309 0.76 -15.16 5.97
N HIS A 310 0.60 -15.35 7.28
CA HIS A 310 0.67 -16.68 7.93
C HIS A 310 -0.58 -17.54 7.72
N ASP A 311 -1.68 -16.94 7.27
CA ASP A 311 -2.88 -17.66 6.86
C ASP A 311 -2.75 -18.07 5.38
N PRO A 312 -2.58 -19.37 5.08
CA PRO A 312 -2.41 -19.82 3.70
C PRO A 312 -3.67 -19.61 2.85
N VAL A 313 -4.87 -19.57 3.45
CA VAL A 313 -6.11 -19.31 2.71
C VAL A 313 -6.18 -17.83 2.34
N TRP A 314 -5.84 -16.93 3.26
CA TRP A 314 -5.73 -15.50 2.97
C TRP A 314 -4.71 -15.22 1.86
N LEU A 315 -3.49 -15.76 1.97
CA LEU A 315 -2.41 -15.52 1.02
C LEU A 315 -2.78 -15.96 -0.42
N GLU A 316 -3.52 -17.06 -0.54
CA GLU A 316 -3.99 -17.55 -1.85
C GLU A 316 -5.12 -16.71 -2.44
N LEU A 317 -6.01 -16.18 -1.60
CA LEU A 317 -7.25 -15.52 -2.05
C LEU A 317 -7.14 -14.00 -2.15
N ARG A 318 -6.25 -13.36 -1.39
CA ARG A 318 -6.22 -11.89 -1.20
C ARG A 318 -6.25 -11.10 -2.51
N HIS A 319 -5.54 -11.55 -3.55
CA HIS A 319 -5.47 -10.85 -4.84
C HIS A 319 -6.40 -11.45 -5.91
N ALA A 320 -7.17 -12.48 -5.60
CA ALA A 320 -8.14 -13.05 -6.51
C ALA A 320 -9.40 -12.18 -6.57
N HIS A 321 -10.06 -12.17 -7.73
CA HIS A 321 -11.38 -11.55 -7.87
C HIS A 321 -12.39 -12.25 -6.95
N ILE A 322 -13.34 -11.53 -6.37
CA ILE A 322 -14.30 -12.06 -5.38
C ILE A 322 -15.12 -13.26 -5.89
N ALA A 323 -15.41 -13.31 -7.19
CA ALA A 323 -16.09 -14.45 -7.80
C ALA A 323 -15.20 -15.70 -7.79
N ASP A 324 -13.94 -15.57 -8.24
CA ASP A 324 -12.95 -16.66 -8.22
C ASP A 324 -12.64 -17.10 -6.79
N ALA A 325 -12.55 -16.17 -5.86
CA ALA A 325 -12.33 -16.47 -4.45
C ALA A 325 -13.48 -17.30 -3.86
N SER A 326 -14.72 -16.97 -4.21
CA SER A 326 -15.91 -17.73 -3.78
C SER A 326 -15.92 -19.15 -4.35
N GLU A 327 -15.56 -19.32 -5.62
CA GLU A 327 -15.46 -20.63 -6.27
C GLU A 327 -14.34 -21.48 -5.64
N ARG A 328 -13.14 -20.92 -5.45
CA ARG A 328 -12.02 -21.61 -4.80
C ARG A 328 -12.33 -22.03 -3.37
N LEU A 329 -13.05 -21.19 -2.61
CA LEU A 329 -13.49 -21.53 -1.26
C LEU A 329 -14.49 -22.70 -1.27
N HIS A 330 -15.43 -22.70 -2.22
CA HIS A 330 -16.37 -23.79 -2.42
C HIS A 330 -15.65 -25.10 -2.78
N ASP A 331 -14.69 -25.05 -3.71
CA ASP A 331 -13.90 -26.21 -4.12
C ASP A 331 -13.07 -26.77 -2.97
N LYS A 332 -12.39 -25.91 -2.20
CA LYS A 332 -11.63 -26.32 -1.01
C LYS A 332 -12.53 -27.00 0.02
N MET A 333 -13.73 -26.46 0.22
CA MET A 333 -14.73 -27.02 1.12
C MET A 333 -15.17 -28.41 0.66
N THR A 334 -15.60 -28.54 -0.60
CA THR A 334 -16.01 -29.81 -1.20
C THR A 334 -14.88 -30.85 -1.17
N HIS A 335 -13.67 -30.44 -1.51
CA HIS A 335 -12.50 -31.31 -1.49
C HIS A 335 -12.15 -31.78 -0.06
N PHE A 336 -12.22 -30.89 0.95
CA PHE A 336 -12.00 -31.26 2.35
C PHE A 336 -12.99 -32.35 2.79
N VAL A 337 -14.26 -32.17 2.46
CA VAL A 337 -15.34 -33.11 2.79
C VAL A 337 -15.13 -34.45 2.10
N SER A 338 -14.75 -34.42 0.82
CA SER A 338 -14.49 -35.63 0.03
C SER A 338 -13.30 -36.44 0.54
N LYS A 339 -12.30 -35.83 1.18
CA LYS A 339 -11.13 -36.56 1.71
C LYS A 339 -11.33 -37.10 3.13
N ASN A 340 -12.27 -36.54 3.90
CA ASN A 340 -12.49 -36.94 5.28
C ASN A 340 -13.69 -37.88 5.43
N LYS A 341 -13.44 -39.15 5.78
CA LYS A 341 -14.51 -40.16 5.99
C LYS A 341 -15.52 -39.74 7.07
N ALA A 342 -15.07 -39.06 8.14
CA ALA A 342 -15.94 -38.50 9.16
C ALA A 342 -16.83 -37.37 8.61
N ALA A 343 -16.32 -36.59 7.65
CA ALA A 343 -17.07 -35.53 6.99
C ALA A 343 -18.13 -36.07 6.03
N GLN A 344 -17.78 -37.08 5.25
CA GLN A 344 -18.73 -37.80 4.39
C GLN A 344 -19.86 -38.44 5.19
N LEU A 345 -19.55 -39.03 6.37
CA LEU A 345 -20.56 -39.62 7.27
C LEU A 345 -21.55 -38.58 7.82
N HIS A 346 -21.09 -37.36 8.09
CA HIS A 346 -21.96 -36.25 8.50
C HIS A 346 -22.81 -35.73 7.35
N GLN A 347 -22.24 -35.58 6.14
CA GLN A 347 -22.97 -35.12 4.95
C GLN A 347 -24.03 -36.14 4.50
N ALA A 348 -23.70 -37.44 4.52
CA ALA A 348 -24.62 -38.52 4.18
C ALA A 348 -25.82 -38.65 5.15
N ARG A 349 -25.68 -38.16 6.39
CA ARG A 349 -26.76 -38.17 7.39
C ARG A 349 -27.72 -36.98 7.28
N ASN A 350 -27.21 -35.81 6.86
CA ASN A 350 -27.97 -34.56 6.86
C ASN A 350 -28.42 -34.10 5.45
N GLY A 351 -27.93 -34.72 4.38
CA GLY A 351 -28.52 -34.61 3.03
C GLY A 351 -28.47 -33.23 2.36
N GLY A 352 -27.65 -32.29 2.85
CA GLY A 352 -27.57 -30.92 2.33
C GLY A 352 -26.13 -30.40 2.16
N GLU A 353 -26.00 -29.21 1.57
CA GLU A 353 -24.75 -28.44 1.57
C GLU A 353 -24.30 -28.16 3.01
N LEU A 354 -23.00 -28.31 3.26
CA LEU A 354 -22.46 -28.16 4.61
C LEU A 354 -22.39 -26.68 4.99
N SER A 355 -23.09 -26.33 6.06
CA SER A 355 -23.06 -24.98 6.62
C SER A 355 -21.77 -24.73 7.42
N THR A 356 -21.44 -23.46 7.65
CA THR A 356 -20.33 -23.06 8.55
C THR A 356 -20.52 -23.61 9.97
N ARG A 357 -21.77 -23.79 10.42
CA ARG A 357 -22.10 -24.44 11.70
C ARG A 357 -21.77 -25.92 11.70
N ASP A 358 -21.90 -26.60 10.57
CA ASP A 358 -21.53 -28.01 10.45
C ASP A 358 -20.00 -28.17 10.44
N LEU A 359 -19.28 -27.24 9.80
CA LEU A 359 -17.82 -27.15 9.90
C LEU A 359 -17.34 -26.99 11.34
N GLN A 360 -17.95 -26.09 12.11
CA GLN A 360 -17.59 -25.90 13.52
C GLN A 360 -17.86 -27.15 14.37
N LYS A 361 -18.90 -27.95 14.05
CA LYS A 361 -19.12 -29.25 14.69
C LYS A 361 -18.07 -30.29 14.29
N MET A 362 -17.59 -30.24 13.05
CA MET A 362 -16.53 -31.14 12.55
C MET A 362 -15.19 -30.89 13.22
N VAL A 363 -14.87 -29.64 13.60
CA VAL A 363 -13.67 -29.31 14.39
C VAL A 363 -13.63 -30.14 15.69
N GLN A 364 -14.77 -30.34 16.34
CA GLN A 364 -14.87 -31.14 17.56
C GLN A 364 -14.58 -32.63 17.33
N ALA A 365 -14.87 -33.13 16.12
CA ALA A 365 -14.65 -34.52 15.74
C ALA A 365 -13.22 -34.78 15.19
N LEU A 366 -12.53 -33.75 14.71
CA LEU A 366 -11.24 -33.85 14.02
C LEU A 366 -10.22 -32.80 14.55
N PRO A 367 -9.74 -32.93 15.81
CA PRO A 367 -8.88 -31.92 16.43
C PRO A 367 -7.54 -31.72 15.70
N GLN A 368 -7.04 -32.76 15.03
CA GLN A 368 -5.81 -32.68 14.22
C GLN A 368 -5.91 -31.75 13.00
N TYR A 369 -7.12 -31.40 12.56
CA TYR A 369 -7.37 -30.48 11.45
C TYR A 369 -8.01 -29.16 11.91
N SER A 370 -8.07 -28.90 13.24
CA SER A 370 -8.75 -27.73 13.80
C SER A 370 -8.30 -26.43 13.13
N ASP A 371 -6.98 -26.17 13.08
CA ASP A 371 -6.45 -24.92 12.52
C ASP A 371 -6.82 -24.72 11.04
N GLN A 372 -6.78 -25.78 10.23
CA GLN A 372 -7.14 -25.70 8.80
C GLN A 372 -8.63 -25.44 8.61
N ILE A 373 -9.48 -26.12 9.39
CA ILE A 373 -10.93 -25.93 9.32
C ILE A 373 -11.32 -24.55 9.86
N ASP A 374 -10.69 -24.10 10.94
CA ASP A 374 -10.95 -22.80 11.56
C ASP A 374 -10.67 -21.65 10.59
N LYS A 375 -9.54 -21.71 9.87
CA LYS A 375 -9.18 -20.74 8.81
C LYS A 375 -10.11 -20.82 7.61
N LEU A 376 -10.40 -22.02 7.11
CA LEU A 376 -11.31 -22.19 5.97
C LEU A 376 -12.73 -21.68 6.31
N SER A 377 -13.26 -22.03 7.48
CA SER A 377 -14.58 -21.59 7.94
C SER A 377 -14.65 -20.07 8.05
N LEU A 378 -13.60 -19.43 8.58
CA LEU A 378 -13.50 -17.97 8.66
C LEU A 378 -13.67 -17.33 7.27
N HIS A 379 -12.93 -17.79 6.26
CA HIS A 379 -12.97 -17.19 4.93
C HIS A 379 -14.29 -17.44 4.20
N VAL A 380 -14.94 -18.59 4.43
CA VAL A 380 -16.30 -18.86 3.94
C VAL A 380 -17.31 -17.89 4.56
N GLU A 381 -17.22 -17.64 5.87
CA GLU A 381 -18.08 -16.68 6.56
C GLU A 381 -17.85 -15.24 6.07
N ILE A 382 -16.58 -14.85 5.87
CA ILE A 382 -16.22 -13.55 5.30
C ILE A 382 -16.80 -13.41 3.89
N ALA A 383 -16.58 -14.38 3.01
CA ALA A 383 -17.10 -14.35 1.64
C ALA A 383 -18.63 -14.30 1.59
N GLY A 384 -19.30 -15.05 2.47
CA GLY A 384 -20.76 -14.98 2.63
C GLY A 384 -21.24 -13.59 3.04
N LYS A 385 -20.57 -12.95 4.01
CA LYS A 385 -20.88 -11.60 4.45
C LYS A 385 -20.65 -10.55 3.35
N LEU A 386 -19.54 -10.64 2.62
CA LEU A 386 -19.26 -9.77 1.48
C LEU A 386 -20.36 -9.88 0.42
N ASN A 387 -20.74 -11.11 0.03
CA ASN A 387 -21.80 -11.34 -0.94
C ASN A 387 -23.17 -10.79 -0.49
N ASN A 388 -23.48 -10.85 0.80
CA ASN A 388 -24.68 -10.22 1.34
C ASN A 388 -24.64 -8.70 1.22
N ILE A 389 -23.53 -8.06 1.60
CA ILE A 389 -23.35 -6.59 1.47
C ILE A 389 -23.44 -6.15 0.01
N ILE A 390 -22.79 -6.87 -0.91
CA ILE A 390 -22.81 -6.60 -2.36
C ILE A 390 -24.25 -6.60 -2.89
N ARG A 391 -25.09 -7.54 -2.44
CA ARG A 391 -26.50 -7.64 -2.82
C ARG A 391 -27.34 -6.54 -2.18
N GLU A 392 -27.20 -6.32 -0.89
CA GLU A 392 -28.01 -5.35 -0.11
C GLU A 392 -27.76 -3.91 -0.55
N GLN A 393 -26.51 -3.56 -0.88
CA GLN A 393 -26.15 -2.20 -1.32
C GLN A 393 -26.19 -2.02 -2.84
N CYS A 394 -26.62 -3.03 -3.59
CA CYS A 394 -26.64 -3.04 -5.06
C CYS A 394 -25.28 -2.63 -5.67
N LEU A 395 -24.16 -3.12 -5.10
CA LEU A 395 -22.81 -2.68 -5.49
C LEU A 395 -22.45 -3.03 -6.93
N ARG A 396 -23.10 -4.03 -7.53
CA ARG A 396 -22.90 -4.36 -8.95
C ARG A 396 -23.32 -3.21 -9.86
N ASP A 397 -24.47 -2.59 -9.58
CA ASP A 397 -24.96 -1.47 -10.40
C ASP A 397 -24.13 -0.20 -10.17
N VAL A 398 -23.73 0.04 -8.91
CA VAL A 398 -22.83 1.15 -8.56
C VAL A 398 -21.48 0.97 -9.26
N GLY A 399 -20.84 -0.18 -9.09
CA GLY A 399 -19.54 -0.50 -9.69
C GLY A 399 -19.57 -0.44 -11.21
N GLN A 400 -20.65 -0.89 -11.86
CA GLN A 400 -20.80 -0.77 -13.31
C GLN A 400 -20.80 0.70 -13.74
N LEU A 401 -21.58 1.55 -13.07
CA LEU A 401 -21.61 2.98 -13.36
C LEU A 401 -20.26 3.66 -13.08
N GLU A 402 -19.55 3.27 -12.02
CA GLU A 402 -18.19 3.78 -11.74
C GLU A 402 -17.25 3.49 -12.91
N GLN A 403 -17.20 2.24 -13.37
CA GLN A 403 -16.37 1.85 -14.51
C GLN A 403 -16.81 2.63 -15.77
N ASP A 404 -18.10 2.70 -16.06
CA ASP A 404 -18.60 3.38 -17.26
C ASP A 404 -18.30 4.88 -17.26
N LEU A 405 -18.34 5.54 -16.10
CA LEU A 405 -17.93 6.95 -15.97
C LEU A 405 -16.44 7.12 -16.28
N VAL A 406 -15.58 6.24 -15.76
CA VAL A 406 -14.12 6.34 -15.93
C VAL A 406 -13.67 6.08 -17.37
N PHE A 407 -14.31 5.12 -18.05
CA PHE A 407 -14.02 4.76 -19.44
C PHE A 407 -14.84 5.58 -20.46
N GLY A 408 -15.71 6.47 -20.00
CA GLY A 408 -16.50 7.37 -20.85
C GLY A 408 -17.65 6.70 -21.60
N ASP A 409 -18.11 5.55 -21.10
CA ASP A 409 -19.31 4.83 -21.57
C ASP A 409 -20.60 5.45 -21.01
N ALA A 410 -20.51 6.10 -19.84
CA ALA A 410 -21.58 6.84 -19.20
C ALA A 410 -21.20 8.31 -19.00
N GLY A 411 -22.21 9.19 -18.97
CA GLY A 411 -22.03 10.60 -18.70
C GLY A 411 -23.01 11.14 -17.65
N THR A 412 -23.23 12.46 -17.70
CA THR A 412 -24.09 13.16 -16.74
C THR A 412 -25.53 12.66 -16.75
N LYS A 413 -26.04 12.22 -17.90
CA LYS A 413 -27.44 11.77 -18.04
C LYS A 413 -27.66 10.45 -17.31
N GLU A 414 -26.75 9.50 -17.51
CA GLU A 414 -26.79 8.17 -16.90
C GLU A 414 -26.62 8.29 -15.38
N LEU A 415 -25.70 9.14 -14.92
CA LEU A 415 -25.54 9.46 -13.49
C LEU A 415 -26.81 10.04 -12.87
N ILE A 416 -27.42 11.05 -13.51
CA ILE A 416 -28.68 11.65 -13.02
C ILE A 416 -29.81 10.62 -13.00
N ASN A 417 -29.89 9.76 -14.02
CA ASN A 417 -30.89 8.70 -14.08
C ASN A 417 -30.69 7.72 -12.92
N PHE A 418 -29.46 7.26 -12.70
CA PHE A 418 -29.12 6.35 -11.61
C PHE A 418 -29.50 6.92 -10.24
N LEU A 419 -29.13 8.17 -9.96
CA LEU A 419 -29.45 8.83 -8.68
C LEU A 419 -30.96 9.00 -8.46
N ARG A 420 -31.76 9.08 -9.53
CA ARG A 420 -33.23 9.17 -9.45
C ARG A 420 -33.90 7.82 -9.26
N THR A 421 -33.38 6.78 -9.91
CA THR A 421 -34.02 5.45 -9.91
C THR A 421 -33.58 4.60 -8.73
N GLN A 422 -32.32 4.69 -8.32
CA GLN A 422 -31.73 3.83 -7.30
C GLN A 422 -31.67 4.54 -5.93
N LEU A 423 -32.83 4.66 -5.29
CA LEU A 423 -32.95 5.34 -3.99
C LEU A 423 -32.32 4.57 -2.83
N GLY A 424 -32.22 3.23 -2.94
CA GLY A 424 -31.68 2.33 -1.91
C GLY A 424 -30.15 2.37 -1.74
N VAL A 425 -29.43 3.07 -2.62
CA VAL A 425 -27.97 3.19 -2.54
C VAL A 425 -27.58 4.05 -1.33
N SER A 426 -26.54 3.60 -0.61
CA SER A 426 -26.03 4.27 0.58
C SER A 426 -25.54 5.71 0.28
N ARG A 427 -25.54 6.57 1.31
CA ARG A 427 -24.97 7.93 1.22
C ARG A 427 -23.51 7.90 0.75
N GLU A 428 -22.74 6.96 1.29
CA GLU A 428 -21.32 6.79 0.97
C GLU A 428 -21.08 6.44 -0.49
N ASN A 429 -21.82 5.47 -1.04
CA ASN A 429 -21.67 5.07 -2.45
C ASN A 429 -22.09 6.20 -3.41
N LYS A 430 -23.13 6.97 -3.06
CA LYS A 430 -23.51 8.18 -3.81
C LYS A 430 -22.41 9.25 -3.76
N LEU A 431 -21.78 9.45 -2.60
CA LEU A 431 -20.66 10.37 -2.45
C LEU A 431 -19.46 9.92 -3.30
N ARG A 432 -19.08 8.64 -3.25
CA ARG A 432 -17.99 8.07 -4.07
C ARG A 432 -18.22 8.29 -5.56
N LEU A 433 -19.42 7.98 -6.06
CA LEU A 433 -19.82 8.24 -7.45
C LEU A 433 -19.64 9.72 -7.83
N LEU A 434 -20.04 10.66 -6.96
CA LEU A 434 -19.89 12.08 -7.22
C LEU A 434 -18.43 12.55 -7.13
N MET A 435 -17.62 11.98 -6.24
CA MET A 435 -16.18 12.25 -6.18
C MET A 435 -15.46 11.77 -7.44
N ILE A 436 -15.78 10.56 -7.93
CA ILE A 436 -15.28 10.06 -9.22
C ILE A 436 -15.71 11.00 -10.35
N TYR A 437 -16.99 11.37 -10.40
CA TYR A 437 -17.49 12.28 -11.42
C TYR A 437 -16.86 13.68 -11.36
N ALA A 438 -16.58 14.19 -10.16
CA ALA A 438 -15.88 15.46 -9.94
C ALA A 438 -14.42 15.40 -10.38
N ALA A 439 -13.71 14.30 -10.11
CA ALA A 439 -12.35 14.09 -10.61
C ALA A 439 -12.30 14.05 -12.15
N LEU A 440 -13.35 13.54 -12.79
CA LEU A 440 -13.45 13.46 -14.26
C LEU A 440 -13.89 14.78 -14.93
N ASN A 441 -14.74 15.57 -14.26
CA ASN A 441 -15.35 16.80 -14.80
C ASN A 441 -15.34 17.94 -13.75
N PRO A 442 -14.16 18.45 -13.35
CA PRO A 442 -14.05 19.44 -12.28
C PRO A 442 -14.85 20.73 -12.55
N GLU A 443 -14.96 21.13 -13.83
CA GLU A 443 -15.67 22.32 -14.29
C GLU A 443 -17.18 22.26 -14.01
N LYS A 444 -17.76 21.06 -13.91
CA LYS A 444 -19.20 20.90 -13.67
C LYS A 444 -19.57 21.16 -12.21
N PHE A 445 -18.61 21.08 -11.30
CA PHE A 445 -18.78 21.37 -9.88
C PHE A 445 -18.42 22.82 -9.51
N GLU A 446 -17.92 23.64 -10.44
CA GLU A 446 -17.68 25.08 -10.21
C GLU A 446 -18.95 25.93 -10.27
N SER A 447 -20.04 25.38 -10.80
CA SER A 447 -21.31 26.07 -11.00
C SER A 447 -22.42 25.51 -10.12
N ASP A 448 -23.57 26.19 -10.09
CA ASP A 448 -24.82 25.72 -9.45
C ASP A 448 -25.24 24.29 -9.83
N LYS A 449 -24.69 23.75 -10.93
CA LYS A 449 -24.93 22.37 -11.36
C LYS A 449 -24.40 21.36 -10.35
N GLY A 450 -23.24 21.61 -9.72
CA GLY A 450 -22.69 20.75 -8.67
C GLY A 450 -23.62 20.68 -7.47
N ALA A 451 -24.07 21.83 -6.96
CA ALA A 451 -25.03 21.90 -5.87
C ALA A 451 -26.36 21.18 -6.18
N LYS A 452 -26.86 21.31 -7.42
CA LYS A 452 -28.07 20.58 -7.87
C LYS A 452 -27.86 19.07 -7.92
N LEU A 453 -26.67 18.59 -8.29
CA LEU A 453 -26.35 17.15 -8.28
C LEU A 453 -26.27 16.62 -6.84
N MET A 454 -25.66 17.36 -5.92
CA MET A 454 -25.63 17.00 -4.50
C MET A 454 -27.04 16.93 -3.90
N GLN A 455 -27.87 17.93 -4.21
CA GLN A 455 -29.27 17.96 -3.78
C GLN A 455 -30.07 16.77 -4.35
N LEU A 456 -29.84 16.42 -5.62
CA LEU A 456 -30.48 15.25 -6.24
C LEU A 456 -30.05 13.94 -5.57
N ALA A 457 -28.78 13.83 -5.18
CA ALA A 457 -28.25 12.66 -4.48
C ALA A 457 -28.71 12.59 -3.00
N GLY A 458 -29.25 13.67 -2.45
CA GLY A 458 -29.65 13.76 -1.04
C GLY A 458 -28.46 13.82 -0.08
N LEU A 459 -27.35 14.40 -0.52
CA LEU A 459 -26.11 14.53 0.27
C LEU A 459 -26.09 15.83 1.08
N SER A 460 -25.33 15.85 2.18
CA SER A 460 -25.23 17.01 3.06
C SER A 460 -24.21 18.04 2.55
N ASP A 461 -24.23 19.23 3.15
CA ASP A 461 -23.21 20.25 2.88
C ASP A 461 -21.80 19.77 3.27
N ASP A 462 -21.68 18.94 4.32
CA ASP A 462 -20.40 18.31 4.70
C ASP A 462 -19.86 17.37 3.59
N ASP A 463 -20.75 16.64 2.90
CA ASP A 463 -20.35 15.81 1.75
C ASP A 463 -19.86 16.67 0.59
N MET A 464 -20.45 17.85 0.40
CA MET A 464 -20.02 18.80 -0.62
C MET A 464 -18.63 19.34 -0.33
N ILE A 465 -18.27 19.52 0.95
CA ILE A 465 -16.90 19.87 1.34
C ILE A 465 -15.92 18.77 0.90
N ALA A 466 -16.25 17.49 1.09
CA ALA A 466 -15.39 16.39 0.64
C ALA A 466 -15.18 16.39 -0.88
N VAL A 467 -16.25 16.56 -1.67
CA VAL A 467 -16.17 16.66 -3.14
C VAL A 467 -15.33 17.87 -3.58
N ASN A 468 -15.54 19.04 -2.96
CA ASN A 468 -14.79 20.24 -3.29
C ASN A 468 -13.30 20.12 -2.92
N ASN A 469 -12.99 19.47 -1.80
CA ASN A 469 -11.62 19.26 -1.32
C ASN A 469 -10.80 18.33 -2.22
N MET A 470 -11.42 17.57 -3.12
CA MET A 470 -10.68 16.82 -4.16
C MET A 470 -9.82 17.74 -5.03
N ARG A 471 -10.23 18.99 -5.21
CA ARG A 471 -9.43 20.00 -5.92
C ARG A 471 -8.14 20.36 -5.19
N CYS A 472 -8.10 20.24 -3.87
CA CYS A 472 -6.89 20.52 -3.10
C CYS A 472 -5.75 19.55 -3.43
N LEU A 473 -6.09 18.37 -3.97
CA LEU A 473 -5.14 17.36 -4.42
C LEU A 473 -4.67 17.60 -5.87
N CYS A 474 -5.29 18.50 -6.63
CA CYS A 474 -4.87 18.86 -7.98
C CYS A 474 -4.03 20.14 -7.97
N GLY A 475 -3.05 20.22 -8.88
CA GLY A 475 -2.50 21.51 -9.32
C GLY A 475 -3.52 22.29 -10.15
N PRO A 476 -3.33 23.59 -10.40
CA PRO A 476 -4.28 24.41 -11.15
C PRO A 476 -4.64 23.78 -12.49
N ASP A 477 -5.94 23.70 -12.77
CA ASP A 477 -6.49 22.97 -13.91
C ASP A 477 -5.75 23.29 -15.20
N THR A 478 -5.31 22.24 -15.90
CA THR A 478 -5.09 22.35 -17.33
C THR A 478 -6.44 22.68 -17.95
N LYS A 479 -6.75 23.97 -18.09
CA LYS A 479 -7.70 24.42 -19.09
C LYS A 479 -7.20 23.82 -20.40
N LYS A 480 -7.83 22.74 -20.86
CA LYS A 480 -7.68 22.31 -22.25
C LYS A 480 -8.10 23.53 -23.05
N SER A 481 -7.13 24.29 -23.56
CA SER A 481 -7.44 25.39 -24.44
C SER A 481 -8.31 24.80 -25.53
N THR A 482 -9.52 25.29 -25.68
CA THR A 482 -10.34 25.11 -26.87
C THR A 482 -9.66 25.86 -28.02
N GLY A 483 -8.46 25.40 -28.38
CA GLY A 483 -7.72 25.86 -29.54
C GLY A 483 -8.44 25.33 -30.77
N GLY A 484 -9.20 26.21 -31.42
CA GLY A 484 -9.83 25.96 -32.71
C GLY A 484 -8.78 25.65 -33.78
N GLY A 485 -8.42 24.38 -33.90
CA GLY A 485 -7.65 23.82 -35.00
C GLY A 485 -8.52 22.83 -35.75
N PHE A 486 -9.13 23.27 -36.85
CA PHE A 486 -9.93 22.43 -37.73
C PHE A 486 -9.02 21.35 -38.35
N THR A 487 -8.98 20.16 -37.75
CA THR A 487 -8.35 18.98 -38.35
C THR A 487 -9.44 17.99 -38.71
N LEU A 488 -9.75 17.91 -40.01
CA LEU A 488 -10.62 16.90 -40.58
C LEU A 488 -9.92 15.55 -40.51
N LYS A 489 -10.15 14.78 -39.44
CA LYS A 489 -9.85 13.35 -39.39
C LYS A 489 -11.15 12.60 -39.14
N PHE A 490 -11.60 11.88 -40.18
CA PHE A 490 -12.65 10.87 -40.08
C PHE A 490 -12.07 9.66 -39.31
N ASP A 491 -12.22 9.68 -37.99
CA ASP A 491 -11.95 8.54 -37.12
C ASP A 491 -13.28 8.17 -36.46
N VAL A 492 -13.94 7.17 -37.03
CA VAL A 492 -15.19 6.60 -36.52
C VAL A 492 -14.80 5.75 -35.30
N HIS A 493 -15.33 6.09 -34.11
CA HIS A 493 -15.19 5.40 -32.80
C HIS A 493 -14.13 5.82 -31.76
N LYS A 494 -13.56 7.04 -31.79
CA LYS A 494 -12.89 7.55 -30.57
C LYS A 494 -13.93 8.02 -29.54
N LYS A 495 -14.13 7.25 -28.45
CA LYS A 495 -14.83 7.68 -27.23
C LYS A 495 -14.19 9.00 -26.75
N LYS A 496 -14.83 10.13 -27.07
CA LYS A 496 -14.24 11.48 -26.99
C LYS A 496 -13.89 11.97 -25.56
N HIS A 497 -14.21 11.20 -24.52
CA HIS A 497 -14.14 11.62 -23.12
C HIS A 497 -13.59 10.57 -22.14
N ALA A 498 -13.00 9.47 -22.61
CA ALA A 498 -12.44 8.46 -21.71
C ALA A 498 -11.20 9.02 -20.98
N HIS A 499 -11.25 9.06 -19.64
CA HIS A 499 -10.11 9.48 -18.81
C HIS A 499 -9.08 8.36 -18.67
N ARG A 500 -9.53 7.11 -18.82
CA ARG A 500 -8.67 5.91 -18.91
C ARG A 500 -8.82 5.25 -20.27
N LYS A 501 -7.75 4.60 -20.73
CA LYS A 501 -7.79 3.73 -21.91
C LYS A 501 -7.97 2.30 -21.44
N GLU A 502 -8.66 1.47 -22.19
CA GLU A 502 -8.65 0.02 -21.94
C GLU A 502 -7.28 -0.55 -22.30
N ARG A 503 -6.83 -1.59 -21.57
CA ARG A 503 -5.56 -2.25 -21.84
C ARG A 503 -5.64 -2.93 -23.21
N THR A 504 -4.57 -2.82 -24.00
CA THR A 504 -4.53 -3.43 -25.33
C THR A 504 -3.96 -4.85 -25.20
N GLY A 505 -4.76 -5.87 -25.51
CA GLY A 505 -4.33 -7.27 -25.54
C GLY A 505 -4.84 -8.18 -24.41
N GLU A 506 -5.47 -7.61 -23.38
CA GLU A 506 -6.20 -8.35 -22.33
C GLU A 506 -7.64 -7.86 -22.32
N GLU A 507 -8.57 -8.63 -22.87
CA GLU A 507 -9.99 -8.44 -22.52
C GLU A 507 -10.09 -8.78 -21.04
N SER A 508 -10.38 -7.79 -20.19
CA SER A 508 -10.62 -8.06 -18.77
C SER A 508 -11.75 -9.08 -18.69
N ALA A 509 -11.47 -10.24 -18.09
CA ALA A 509 -12.45 -11.30 -17.90
C ALA A 509 -13.67 -10.81 -17.09
N TRP A 510 -13.52 -9.69 -16.37
CA TRP A 510 -14.50 -9.13 -15.46
C TRP A 510 -14.86 -7.70 -15.86
N ALA A 511 -16.10 -7.46 -16.30
CA ALA A 511 -16.59 -6.14 -16.71
C ALA A 511 -16.48 -5.07 -15.59
N LEU A 512 -16.57 -5.52 -14.33
CA LEU A 512 -16.48 -4.69 -13.13
C LEU A 512 -15.02 -4.40 -12.70
N SER A 513 -14.03 -5.01 -13.36
CA SER A 513 -12.59 -4.85 -13.05
C SER A 513 -11.81 -4.48 -14.31
N ARG A 514 -12.26 -3.42 -15.00
CA ARG A 514 -11.52 -2.83 -16.13
C ARG A 514 -10.47 -1.81 -15.66
N PHE A 515 -10.73 -1.16 -14.52
CA PHE A 515 -9.87 -0.14 -13.94
C PHE A 515 -8.54 -0.72 -13.46
N TYR A 516 -7.45 0.00 -13.75
CA TYR A 516 -6.13 -0.26 -13.18
C TYR A 516 -5.52 1.07 -12.71
N PRO A 517 -4.89 1.11 -11.52
CA PRO A 517 -4.28 2.34 -10.99
C PRO A 517 -3.18 2.89 -11.92
N VAL A 518 -3.03 4.22 -12.00
CA VAL A 518 -1.92 4.85 -12.77
C VAL A 518 -0.55 4.35 -12.27
N LEU A 519 -0.47 4.03 -10.98
CA LEU A 519 0.75 3.56 -10.35
C LEU A 519 1.31 2.29 -11.02
N GLU A 520 0.45 1.37 -11.49
CA GLU A 520 0.88 0.16 -12.18
C GLU A 520 1.63 0.50 -13.48
N GLU A 521 1.07 1.40 -14.29
CA GLU A 521 1.71 1.89 -15.52
C GLU A 521 3.06 2.59 -15.24
N LEU A 522 3.13 3.39 -14.17
CA LEU A 522 4.35 4.07 -13.77
C LEU A 522 5.44 3.08 -13.32
N ILE A 523 5.07 2.04 -12.58
CA ILE A 523 5.99 0.98 -12.15
C ILE A 523 6.51 0.22 -13.37
N GLU A 524 5.64 -0.15 -14.32
CA GLU A 524 6.07 -0.81 -15.56
C GLU A 524 7.06 0.07 -16.35
N LYS A 525 6.75 1.36 -16.54
CA LYS A 525 7.65 2.29 -17.25
C LYS A 525 8.97 2.47 -16.53
N LEU A 526 8.96 2.58 -15.20
CA LEU A 526 10.17 2.66 -14.39
C LEU A 526 11.03 1.41 -14.57
N SER A 527 10.44 0.22 -14.54
CA SER A 527 11.15 -1.06 -14.72
C SER A 527 11.82 -1.17 -16.11
N LYS A 528 11.23 -0.54 -17.14
CA LYS A 528 11.75 -0.50 -18.51
C LYS A 528 12.72 0.68 -18.75
N GLY A 529 12.87 1.59 -17.79
CA GLY A 529 13.64 2.83 -17.96
C GLY A 529 12.99 3.85 -18.92
N GLU A 530 11.67 3.74 -19.12
CA GLU A 530 10.87 4.53 -20.05
C GLU A 530 10.03 5.62 -19.35
N LEU A 531 10.40 5.97 -18.11
CA LEU A 531 9.71 7.01 -17.35
C LEU A 531 9.88 8.38 -18.07
N PRO A 532 8.79 9.15 -18.27
CA PRO A 532 8.86 10.44 -18.96
C PRO A 532 9.75 11.44 -18.21
N LYS A 533 10.87 11.84 -18.82
CA LYS A 533 11.88 12.72 -18.18
C LYS A 533 11.42 14.17 -17.98
N ASP A 534 10.36 14.56 -18.66
CA ASP A 534 9.69 15.85 -18.52
C ASP A 534 8.75 15.90 -17.30
N GLU A 535 8.18 14.76 -16.91
CA GLU A 535 7.28 14.66 -15.75
C GLU A 535 7.97 14.10 -14.49
N TYR A 536 9.06 13.34 -14.66
CA TYR A 536 9.77 12.67 -13.56
C TYR A 536 11.29 12.88 -13.67
N ASN A 537 11.87 13.46 -12.63
CA ASN A 537 13.31 13.69 -12.51
C ASN A 537 13.95 12.72 -11.51
N CYS A 538 15.27 12.53 -11.62
CA CYS A 538 16.06 11.73 -10.69
C CYS A 538 16.99 12.64 -9.86
N MET A 539 17.03 12.47 -8.54
CA MET A 539 17.95 13.21 -7.66
C MET A 539 19.41 12.78 -7.83
N ASN A 540 19.64 11.57 -8.36
CA ASN A 540 20.98 11.03 -8.57
C ASN A 540 21.66 11.61 -9.83
N ASP A 541 20.87 12.13 -10.77
CA ASP A 541 21.40 12.71 -12.00
C ASP A 541 22.08 14.07 -11.70
N PRO A 542 23.17 14.41 -12.41
CA PRO A 542 23.80 15.71 -12.27
C PRO A 542 22.76 16.80 -12.59
N SER A 543 22.57 17.74 -11.67
CA SER A 543 21.63 18.82 -11.87
C SER A 543 21.96 19.58 -13.16
N PRO A 544 20.97 19.95 -13.99
CA PRO A 544 21.21 20.80 -15.14
C PRO A 544 21.65 22.16 -14.62
N SER A 545 22.97 22.36 -14.52
CA SER A 545 23.57 23.61 -14.09
C SER A 545 23.12 24.71 -15.04
N ALA A 546 22.52 25.76 -14.47
CA ALA A 546 22.25 27.01 -15.14
C ALA A 546 23.47 27.47 -15.95
N HIS A 547 23.26 27.72 -17.25
CA HIS A 547 24.17 28.37 -18.19
C HIS A 547 25.67 28.38 -17.84
N GLY A 548 26.36 27.30 -18.18
CA GLY A 548 27.81 27.37 -18.43
C GLY A 548 28.06 28.02 -19.78
N LEU A 549 28.63 29.23 -19.79
CA LEU A 549 29.35 29.76 -20.95
C LEU A 549 30.44 28.74 -21.36
N PRO A 550 30.71 28.57 -22.67
CA PRO A 550 31.65 27.55 -23.13
C PRO A 550 33.06 27.96 -22.71
N THR A 551 33.65 27.23 -21.77
CA THR A 551 35.08 27.34 -21.45
C THR A 551 35.85 26.29 -22.23
N SER A 552 36.85 26.80 -22.94
CA SER A 552 37.71 26.16 -23.93
C SER A 552 38.29 24.81 -23.49
N SER A 553 38.06 23.77 -24.29
CA SER A 553 38.83 22.53 -24.27
C SER A 553 40.24 22.77 -24.81
N SER A 554 41.25 22.46 -23.99
CA SER A 554 42.66 22.45 -24.37
C SER A 554 42.92 21.39 -25.44
N LEU A 555 43.59 21.83 -26.52
CA LEU A 555 43.96 21.07 -27.70
C LEU A 555 44.98 19.97 -27.35
N ARG A 556 44.68 18.72 -27.69
CA ARG A 556 45.70 17.74 -28.07
C ARG A 556 45.59 17.48 -29.56
N THR A 557 46.67 17.81 -30.25
CA THR A 557 46.89 17.73 -31.68
C THR A 557 47.09 16.29 -32.15
N SER A 558 46.44 15.92 -33.26
CA SER A 558 46.93 14.92 -34.22
C SER A 558 46.23 15.16 -35.58
N PRO A 559 46.89 14.88 -36.72
CA PRO A 559 46.68 15.64 -37.95
C PRO A 559 45.55 15.09 -38.83
N ALA A 560 44.97 16.01 -39.59
CA ALA A 560 43.92 15.78 -40.57
C ALA A 560 44.40 15.06 -41.83
N HIS A 561 43.54 14.19 -42.38
CA HIS A 561 43.43 14.01 -43.84
C HIS A 561 41.96 14.10 -44.25
N SER A 562 41.72 14.82 -45.34
CA SER A 562 40.41 15.28 -45.81
C SER A 562 40.08 14.73 -47.20
N MET A 563 38.78 14.80 -47.53
CA MET A 563 38.10 14.57 -48.81
C MET A 563 38.06 13.10 -49.28
N ARG A 564 36.98 12.56 -49.87
CA ARG A 564 36.05 13.17 -50.83
C ARG A 564 34.81 12.28 -51.02
N SER A 565 33.68 12.92 -51.29
CA SER A 565 32.41 12.37 -51.76
C SER A 565 32.51 11.54 -53.05
N ARG A 566 31.66 10.50 -53.18
CA ARG A 566 31.01 10.15 -54.47
C ARG A 566 29.67 9.44 -54.27
N ARG A 567 28.63 10.03 -54.88
CA ARG A 567 27.31 9.45 -55.20
C ARG A 567 27.43 8.43 -56.35
N THR A 568 26.58 7.40 -56.31
CA THR A 568 25.84 6.70 -57.41
C THR A 568 25.05 5.57 -56.71
N GLY A 569 23.74 5.35 -56.83
CA GLY A 569 22.80 5.46 -57.95
C GLY A 569 22.46 4.04 -58.43
N GLY A 570 21.20 3.59 -58.35
CA GLY A 570 20.74 2.39 -59.08
C GLY A 570 19.77 1.43 -58.37
N THR A 571 18.49 1.67 -58.61
CA THR A 571 17.28 0.81 -58.65
C THR A 571 17.49 -0.69 -58.97
N TRP A 572 16.61 -1.58 -58.47
CA TRP A 572 15.73 -2.52 -59.23
C TRP A 572 15.30 -3.79 -58.46
N ALA A 573 13.98 -3.98 -58.40
CA ALA A 573 13.15 -5.19 -58.52
C ALA A 573 13.33 -6.45 -57.63
N ARG A 574 12.19 -6.86 -57.06
CA ARG A 574 11.83 -8.24 -56.66
C ARG A 574 11.70 -9.17 -57.89
N PRO A 575 11.71 -10.50 -57.67
CA PRO A 575 10.54 -11.28 -58.10
C PRO A 575 10.05 -12.31 -57.07
N ARG A 576 8.84 -12.80 -57.38
CA ARG A 576 7.96 -13.73 -56.65
C ARG A 576 8.30 -15.22 -56.85
N GLY A 577 7.74 -16.05 -55.96
CA GLY A 577 7.26 -17.44 -56.12
C GLY A 577 6.78 -17.91 -54.73
N SER A 578 5.49 -18.17 -54.44
CA SER A 578 4.56 -19.25 -54.89
C SER A 578 5.23 -20.62 -54.84
N ASP A 579 4.69 -21.67 -54.21
CA ASP A 579 3.28 -22.06 -54.17
C ASP A 579 2.99 -23.12 -53.08
N ASP A 580 1.68 -23.41 -52.91
CA ASP A 580 1.03 -24.60 -52.35
C ASP A 580 1.07 -24.84 -50.82
N GLY A 581 -0.04 -25.00 -50.09
CA GLY A 581 -1.43 -25.29 -50.48
C GLY A 581 -1.93 -26.48 -49.63
N TYR A 582 -2.94 -26.29 -48.78
CA TYR A 582 -4.19 -27.06 -48.79
C TYR A 582 -5.20 -26.55 -47.73
N SER A 583 -6.31 -26.08 -48.30
CA SER A 583 -7.70 -25.92 -47.82
C SER A 583 -8.26 -27.20 -47.15
N ARG A 584 -9.35 -27.27 -46.37
CA ARG A 584 -10.52 -26.38 -46.15
C ARG A 584 -11.51 -27.03 -45.12
N TYR A 585 -12.47 -26.20 -44.69
CA TYR A 585 -13.84 -26.48 -44.14
C TYR A 585 -13.95 -26.94 -42.67
N GLY A 586 -14.86 -26.43 -41.84
CA GLY A 586 -16.14 -25.80 -42.17
C GLY A 586 -16.73 -24.91 -41.06
N CYS A 587 -17.70 -24.15 -41.52
CA CYS A 587 -18.50 -23.13 -40.86
C CYS A 587 -19.39 -23.72 -39.74
N GLY A 588 -19.50 -23.00 -38.61
CA GLY A 588 -20.41 -23.32 -37.52
C GLY A 588 -20.80 -22.05 -36.76
N LEU A 589 -21.80 -21.36 -37.31
CA LEU A 589 -22.48 -20.22 -36.72
C LEU A 589 -23.26 -20.70 -35.49
N PHE A 590 -22.96 -20.20 -34.28
CA PHE A 590 -23.87 -20.31 -33.14
C PHE A 590 -24.05 -18.94 -32.49
N HIS A 591 -25.17 -18.32 -32.82
CA HIS A 591 -25.84 -17.35 -31.96
C HIS A 591 -26.19 -18.05 -30.65
N LEU A 592 -25.75 -17.50 -29.52
CA LEU A 592 -26.36 -17.73 -28.23
C LEU A 592 -26.83 -16.40 -27.67
N ILE A 593 -28.15 -16.28 -27.71
CA ILE A 593 -28.99 -15.30 -27.03
C ILE A 593 -28.87 -15.59 -25.53
N SER A 594 -28.53 -14.58 -24.74
CA SER A 594 -28.71 -14.63 -23.28
C SER A 594 -29.65 -13.51 -22.87
N GLU A 595 -30.93 -13.82 -22.94
CA GLU A 595 -31.98 -13.15 -22.18
C GLU A 595 -32.07 -13.78 -20.75
N PRO A 596 -32.70 -13.08 -19.79
CA PRO A 596 -32.43 -13.20 -18.37
C PRO A 596 -33.20 -14.37 -17.75
N LEU A 597 -32.53 -15.15 -16.90
CA LEU A 597 -33.22 -16.07 -16.00
C LEU A 597 -33.61 -15.33 -14.72
N SER A 598 -34.90 -15.01 -14.68
CA SER A 598 -35.71 -14.67 -13.52
C SER A 598 -35.70 -15.75 -12.45
N ASP A 599 -35.71 -15.28 -11.19
CA ASP A 599 -36.47 -15.80 -10.05
C ASP A 599 -36.70 -17.30 -9.93
N GLY A 600 -36.08 -17.89 -8.89
CA GLY A 600 -36.49 -19.20 -8.44
C GLY A 600 -35.72 -19.75 -7.25
N TRP A 601 -36.23 -19.42 -6.06
CA TRP A 601 -36.20 -20.24 -4.83
C TRP A 601 -34.92 -20.25 -3.99
N MET A 602 -34.96 -20.31 -2.65
CA MET A 602 -35.86 -19.86 -1.58
C MET A 602 -35.28 -20.50 -0.30
N ALA A 603 -35.25 -19.72 0.77
CA ALA A 603 -35.42 -20.15 2.16
C ALA A 603 -34.57 -21.33 2.69
N GLY A 604 -33.61 -21.00 3.56
CA GLY A 604 -32.91 -21.91 4.46
C GLY A 604 -31.86 -21.20 5.28
#